data_AF-A0A084VIU9-F1
#
_entry.id   AF-A0A084VIU9-F1
#
_cell.length_a   1.000
_cell.length_b   1.000
_cell.length_c   1.000
_cell.angle_alpha   90.00
_cell.angle_beta   90.00
_cell.angle_gamma   90.00
#
_symmetry.space_group_name_H-M   'P 1'
#
loop_
_entity.id
_entity.type
_entity.pdbx_description
1 polymer ?
#
loop_
_entity_poly.entity_id
_entity_poly.type
_entity_poly.pdbx_seq_one_letter_code
_entity_poly.pdbx_strand_id
1 'polypeptide(L)'
;MASSVNAMERTLIVVFSLLVFDRRVCLATPQDFTATTSIGLCSEAVLIVFKVGSQGTVGYTTSVLNTQAKILSWLPTFCNKKQTYPYVDLYLGLSALGTETNAAAMLASANLRTKFVQALVAAVKTYPNCVGLYVDFDGLTTSQSTGYTAFMTALYDAAVAASLKIASALPWNAEIYADIMFSVTLTKLTFNLLKTYLDMYVSEVEATHPIAPLFQMEAPFDDNKSTIFYSLFRWVIKGFNPNNIILGVPMYARTFSVTGVTALGGAGSATSADVSYCSVEPRLPQEVQQLPLEEPQLPLQEQQLLLEEPQLPLEEPRLLLEEPQLPLEEPRLLQEEPLLPSEFPAYCI
;
A
#
# COMPACT_ATOMS: atom_id res chain seq x y z
N MET A 1 4.03 -38.70 27.59
CA MET A 1 4.95 -37.55 27.54
C MET A 1 4.42 -36.58 26.50
N ALA A 2 3.54 -35.66 26.91
CA ALA A 2 3.08 -34.58 26.04
C ALA A 2 3.99 -33.38 26.30
N SER A 3 4.77 -33.00 25.29
CA SER A 3 5.65 -31.83 25.34
C SER A 3 4.79 -30.58 25.18
N SER A 4 4.81 -29.72 26.20
CA SER A 4 4.24 -28.38 26.17
C SER A 4 5.11 -27.49 25.29
N VAL A 5 4.67 -27.21 24.07
CA VAL A 5 5.27 -26.18 23.24
C VAL A 5 4.95 -24.83 23.88
N ASN A 6 5.97 -24.21 24.47
CA ASN A 6 5.88 -23.05 25.34
C ASN A 6 5.44 -21.82 24.54
N ALA A 7 4.57 -20.97 25.10
CA ALA A 7 4.07 -19.75 24.45
C ALA A 7 5.20 -18.81 23.97
N MET A 8 6.37 -18.88 24.61
CA MET A 8 7.59 -18.14 24.25
C MET A 8 8.13 -18.51 22.85
N GLU A 9 7.94 -19.75 22.40
CA GLU A 9 8.41 -20.23 21.10
C GLU A 9 7.52 -19.72 19.96
N ARG A 10 6.21 -19.57 20.21
CA ARG A 10 5.28 -18.93 19.27
C ARG A 10 5.54 -17.44 19.12
N THR A 11 5.88 -16.74 20.21
CA THR A 11 6.31 -15.33 20.15
C THR A 11 7.60 -15.19 19.36
N LEU A 12 8.56 -16.10 19.54
CA LEU A 12 9.83 -16.05 18.82
C LEU A 12 9.65 -16.32 17.32
N ILE A 13 8.76 -17.23 16.91
CA ILE A 13 8.48 -17.53 15.49
C ILE A 13 7.77 -16.36 14.79
N VAL A 14 6.80 -15.70 15.44
CA VAL A 14 6.16 -14.49 14.85
C VAL A 14 7.15 -13.34 14.75
N VAL A 15 8.04 -13.18 15.74
CA VAL A 15 9.15 -12.21 15.67
C VAL A 15 10.15 -12.59 14.57
N PHE A 16 10.48 -13.86 14.39
CA PHE A 16 11.44 -14.32 13.36
C PHE A 16 10.89 -14.23 11.93
N SER A 17 9.58 -14.39 11.72
CA SER A 17 8.95 -14.18 10.40
C SER A 17 8.73 -12.71 10.05
N LEU A 18 8.70 -11.80 11.05
CA LEU A 18 8.78 -10.35 10.86
C LEU A 18 10.22 -9.84 10.68
N LEU A 19 11.22 -10.70 10.89
CA LEU A 19 12.66 -10.43 10.73
C LEU A 19 13.20 -10.87 9.35
N VAL A 20 12.34 -10.99 8.34
CA VAL A 20 12.79 -10.95 6.94
C VAL A 20 12.98 -9.49 6.57
N PHE A 21 14.18 -9.15 6.09
CA PHE A 21 14.81 -7.84 5.96
C PHE A 21 14.12 -6.81 5.03
N ASP A 22 12.80 -6.75 4.97
CA ASP A 22 12.11 -5.88 4.01
C ASP A 22 11.55 -4.62 4.67
N ARG A 23 12.04 -3.48 4.19
CA ARG A 23 11.56 -2.15 4.56
C ARG A 23 10.18 -1.93 3.96
N ARG A 24 9.18 -1.74 4.81
CA ARG A 24 7.79 -1.41 4.47
C ARG A 24 7.55 0.05 4.78
N VAL A 25 7.55 0.87 3.73
CA VAL A 25 7.30 2.31 3.81
C VAL A 25 5.83 2.59 3.58
N CYS A 26 5.18 3.20 4.56
CA CYS A 26 3.81 3.68 4.45
C CYS A 26 3.79 5.19 4.23
N LEU A 27 3.01 5.65 3.25
CA LEU A 27 2.91 7.07 2.92
C LEU A 27 1.54 7.60 3.29
N ALA A 28 1.51 8.79 3.90
CA ALA A 28 0.30 9.55 4.12
C ALA A 28 0.47 10.99 3.63
N THR A 29 -0.61 11.55 3.11
CA THR A 29 -0.74 12.96 2.75
C THR A 29 -1.83 13.61 3.61
N PRO A 30 -1.98 14.94 3.61
CA PRO A 30 -3.10 15.59 4.31
C PRO A 30 -4.47 15.10 3.89
N GLN A 31 -4.61 14.59 2.66
CA GLN A 31 -5.85 14.08 2.12
C GLN A 31 -6.31 12.83 2.88
N ASP A 32 -5.36 11.98 3.26
CA ASP A 32 -5.65 10.62 3.76
C ASP A 32 -5.26 10.42 5.23
N PHE A 33 -4.48 11.35 5.81
CA PHE A 33 -4.05 11.27 7.19
C PHE A 33 -5.17 11.64 8.18
N THR A 34 -5.34 10.79 9.19
CA THR A 34 -6.20 11.02 10.35
C THR A 34 -5.47 10.63 11.64
N ALA A 35 -6.01 11.01 12.80
CA ALA A 35 -5.44 10.59 14.07
C ALA A 35 -5.44 9.05 14.25
N THR A 36 -6.38 8.36 13.60
CA THR A 36 -6.56 6.90 13.66
C THR A 36 -5.77 6.14 12.60
N THR A 37 -5.07 6.82 11.68
CA THR A 37 -4.19 6.15 10.70
C THR A 37 -3.20 5.23 11.42
N SER A 38 -3.20 3.96 11.03
CA SER A 38 -2.38 2.90 11.63
C SER A 38 -1.04 2.82 10.94
N ILE A 39 0.04 2.78 11.72
CA ILE A 39 1.39 2.66 11.17
C ILE A 39 2.13 1.43 11.72
N GLY A 40 1.41 0.57 12.44
CA GLY A 40 2.00 -0.55 13.17
C GLY A 40 2.56 -1.65 12.28
N LEU A 41 2.14 -1.73 11.01
CA LEU A 41 2.67 -2.70 10.04
C LEU A 41 3.87 -2.16 9.25
N CYS A 42 4.19 -0.88 9.40
CA CYS A 42 5.25 -0.21 8.67
C CYS A 42 6.58 -0.36 9.43
N SER A 43 7.71 -0.40 8.72
CA SER A 43 9.02 -0.13 9.34
C SER A 43 9.36 1.35 9.25
N GLU A 44 8.85 2.03 8.23
CA GLU A 44 8.96 3.47 8.04
C GLU A 44 7.59 4.05 7.71
N ALA A 45 7.24 5.18 8.33
CA ALA A 45 6.03 5.93 7.97
C ALA A 45 6.39 7.35 7.60
N VAL A 46 5.76 7.87 6.55
CA VAL A 46 6.00 9.21 6.03
C VAL A 46 4.70 10.00 6.02
N LEU A 47 4.72 11.20 6.61
CA LEU A 47 3.63 12.17 6.47
C LEU A 47 4.12 13.36 5.62
N ILE A 48 3.67 13.44 4.38
CA ILE A 48 4.11 14.45 3.41
C ILE A 48 3.30 15.74 3.58
N VAL A 49 3.88 16.74 4.22
CA VAL A 49 3.16 17.95 4.66
C VAL A 49 3.81 19.27 4.26
N PHE A 50 5.11 19.26 3.99
CA PHE A 50 5.86 20.46 3.70
C PHE A 50 5.85 20.77 2.21
N LYS A 51 5.93 22.07 1.89
CA LYS A 51 6.19 22.60 0.55
C LYS A 51 7.27 23.68 0.62
N VAL A 52 7.80 24.05 -0.54
CA VAL A 52 8.69 25.21 -0.65
C VAL A 52 7.88 26.50 -0.50
N GLY A 53 8.12 27.23 0.59
CA GLY A 53 7.50 28.53 0.85
C GLY A 53 8.19 29.66 0.09
N SER A 54 7.61 30.86 0.17
CA SER A 54 8.19 32.05 -0.46
C SER A 54 9.51 32.45 0.23
N GLN A 55 10.44 33.03 -0.54
CA GLN A 55 11.70 33.58 -0.01
C GLN A 55 12.57 32.58 0.80
N GLY A 56 12.45 31.28 0.51
CA GLY A 56 13.21 30.23 1.19
C GLY A 56 12.63 29.85 2.56
N THR A 57 11.34 30.08 2.79
CA THR A 57 10.62 29.59 3.98
C THR A 57 10.01 28.20 3.75
N VAL A 58 9.50 27.57 4.80
CA VAL A 58 8.74 26.31 4.70
C VAL A 58 7.25 26.63 4.60
N GLY A 59 6.59 26.08 3.58
CA GLY A 59 5.14 26.10 3.43
C GLY A 59 4.52 24.74 3.76
N TYR A 60 3.19 24.64 3.63
CA TYR A 60 2.44 23.41 3.89
C TYR A 60 1.55 23.04 2.70
N THR A 61 1.32 21.74 2.51
CA THR A 61 0.45 21.15 1.48
C THR A 61 -1.04 21.35 1.84
N THR A 62 -1.54 22.59 1.80
CA THR A 62 -2.91 22.92 2.23
C THR A 62 -3.97 22.67 1.17
N SER A 63 -5.20 22.40 1.61
CA SER A 63 -6.41 22.43 0.77
C SER A 63 -7.56 23.12 1.53
N VAL A 64 -8.73 23.25 0.89
CA VAL A 64 -9.94 23.79 1.55
C VAL A 64 -10.31 22.96 2.79
N LEU A 65 -10.13 21.64 2.74
CA LEU A 65 -10.45 20.71 3.84
C LEU A 65 -9.29 20.53 4.83
N ASN A 66 -8.07 20.83 4.40
CA ASN A 66 -6.83 20.64 5.15
C ASN A 66 -6.08 21.96 5.27
N THR A 67 -6.54 22.78 6.21
CA THR A 67 -5.92 24.08 6.50
C THR A 67 -4.55 23.90 7.15
N GLN A 68 -3.72 24.95 7.11
CA GLN A 68 -2.42 24.95 7.79
C GLN A 68 -2.54 24.64 9.28
N ALA A 69 -3.56 25.18 9.96
CA ALA A 69 -3.80 24.92 11.38
C ALA A 69 -4.06 23.43 11.66
N LYS A 70 -4.82 22.77 10.77
CA LYS A 70 -5.08 21.33 10.84
C LYS A 70 -3.81 20.51 10.60
N ILE A 71 -3.01 20.89 9.60
CA ILE A 71 -1.73 20.21 9.34
C ILE A 71 -0.80 20.34 10.54
N LEU A 72 -0.68 21.54 11.12
CA LEU A 72 0.17 21.78 12.29
C LEU A 72 -0.26 20.97 13.52
N SER A 73 -1.56 20.73 13.71
CA SER A 73 -2.03 19.88 14.83
C SER A 73 -1.74 18.38 14.61
N TRP A 74 -1.56 17.95 13.36
CA TRP A 74 -1.21 16.57 13.03
C TRP A 74 0.27 16.23 13.25
N LEU A 75 1.20 17.16 13.06
CA LEU A 75 2.64 16.90 13.18
C LEU A 75 3.05 16.30 14.53
N PRO A 76 2.66 16.87 15.69
CA PRO A 76 2.97 16.24 16.97
C PRO A 76 2.23 14.91 17.14
N THR A 77 0.99 14.81 16.64
CA THR A 77 0.18 13.58 16.71
C THR A 77 0.85 12.44 15.95
N PHE A 78 1.32 12.70 14.72
CA PHE A 78 2.02 11.74 13.88
C PHE A 78 3.35 11.33 14.51
N CYS A 79 4.22 12.29 14.84
CA CYS A 79 5.54 11.96 15.38
C CYS A 79 5.44 11.25 16.75
N ASN A 80 4.44 11.56 17.59
CA ASN A 80 4.26 10.89 18.87
C ASN A 80 3.76 9.44 18.75
N LYS A 81 3.33 8.98 17.57
CA LYS A 81 3.05 7.55 17.34
C LYS A 81 4.28 6.67 17.57
N LYS A 82 5.50 7.23 17.59
CA LYS A 82 6.74 6.54 17.99
C LYS A 82 6.65 5.96 19.41
N GLN A 83 5.86 6.56 20.30
CA GLN A 83 5.65 6.04 21.66
C GLN A 83 4.84 4.73 21.64
N THR A 84 3.85 4.64 20.75
CA THR A 84 3.05 3.43 20.55
C THR A 84 3.79 2.39 19.71
N TYR A 85 4.52 2.85 18.68
CA TYR A 85 5.22 2.03 17.72
C TYR A 85 6.72 2.38 17.69
N PRO A 86 7.51 2.00 18.72
CA PRO A 86 8.91 2.41 18.86
C PRO A 86 9.82 1.90 17.73
N TYR A 87 9.41 0.84 17.05
CA TYR A 87 10.13 0.24 15.93
C TYR A 87 9.91 0.97 14.58
N VAL A 88 8.94 1.88 14.48
CA VAL A 88 8.62 2.56 13.21
C VAL A 88 9.42 3.85 13.09
N ASP A 89 10.22 4.00 12.05
CA ASP A 89 10.93 5.24 11.77
C ASP A 89 10.01 6.25 11.07
N LEU A 90 9.76 7.39 11.72
CA LEU A 90 8.80 8.40 11.26
C LEU A 90 9.49 9.55 10.54
N TYR A 91 9.02 9.87 9.34
CA TYR A 91 9.56 10.91 8.49
C TYR A 91 8.50 11.97 8.19
N LEU A 92 8.91 13.25 8.21
CA LEU A 92 8.10 14.33 7.67
C LEU A 92 8.52 14.60 6.23
N GLY A 93 7.55 14.67 5.32
CA GLY A 93 7.81 14.76 3.90
C GLY A 93 7.69 16.18 3.34
N LEU A 94 8.59 16.51 2.42
CA LEU A 94 8.53 17.65 1.52
C LEU A 94 7.97 17.20 0.17
N SER A 95 6.92 17.86 -0.32
CA SER A 95 6.45 17.76 -1.69
C SER A 95 6.80 19.05 -2.46
N ALA A 96 7.33 18.91 -3.67
CA ALA A 96 7.62 20.03 -4.54
C ALA A 96 7.44 19.66 -6.01
N LEU A 97 6.78 20.51 -6.78
CA LEU A 97 6.65 20.32 -8.23
C LEU A 97 7.57 21.28 -8.98
N GLY A 98 8.14 20.82 -10.10
CA GLY A 98 8.98 21.67 -10.95
C GLY A 98 8.27 22.91 -11.49
N THR A 99 6.93 22.86 -11.58
CA THR A 99 6.06 23.96 -12.02
C THR A 99 5.73 24.96 -10.91
N GLU A 100 6.00 24.65 -9.64
CA GLU A 100 5.73 25.56 -8.53
C GLU A 100 6.75 26.71 -8.50
N THR A 101 6.26 27.95 -8.54
CA THR A 101 7.08 29.17 -8.58
C THR A 101 8.15 29.19 -7.48
N ASN A 102 7.79 28.84 -6.25
CA ASN A 102 8.72 28.87 -5.12
C ASN A 102 9.76 27.73 -5.21
N ALA A 103 9.36 26.54 -5.64
CA ALA A 103 10.28 25.42 -5.83
C ALA A 103 11.29 25.75 -6.94
N ALA A 104 10.83 26.23 -8.09
CA ALA A 104 11.68 26.66 -9.19
C ALA A 104 12.66 27.77 -8.76
N ALA A 105 12.19 28.78 -8.03
CA ALA A 105 13.03 29.85 -7.50
C ALA A 105 14.08 29.36 -6.49
N MET A 106 13.70 28.42 -5.60
CA MET A 106 14.61 27.81 -4.64
C MET A 106 15.71 27.00 -5.34
N LEU A 107 15.37 26.21 -6.37
CA LEU A 107 16.36 25.46 -7.14
C LEU A 107 17.32 26.37 -7.92
N ALA A 108 16.81 27.48 -8.46
CA ALA A 108 17.60 28.43 -9.27
C ALA A 108 18.55 29.32 -8.44
N SER A 109 18.28 29.54 -7.15
CA SER A 109 19.02 30.51 -6.32
C SER A 109 19.74 29.83 -5.16
N ALA A 110 21.08 29.93 -5.13
CA ALA A 110 21.88 29.40 -4.02
C ALA A 110 21.51 30.00 -2.66
N ASN A 111 21.18 31.30 -2.62
CA ASN A 111 20.75 31.96 -1.39
C ASN A 111 19.40 31.43 -0.89
N LEU A 112 18.41 31.31 -1.77
CA LEU A 112 17.10 30.78 -1.40
C LEU A 112 17.18 29.31 -0.98
N ARG A 113 17.99 28.52 -1.68
CA ARG A 113 18.26 27.13 -1.33
C ARG A 113 18.85 26.99 0.08
N THR A 114 19.88 27.75 0.43
CA THR A 114 20.48 27.71 1.76
C THR A 114 19.46 28.07 2.85
N LYS A 115 18.68 29.15 2.64
CA LYS A 115 17.63 29.55 3.59
C LYS A 115 16.57 28.45 3.76
N PHE A 116 16.12 27.87 2.65
CA PHE A 116 15.12 26.83 2.67
C PHE A 116 15.59 25.56 3.37
N VAL A 117 16.80 25.09 3.07
CA VAL A 117 17.40 23.93 3.74
C VAL A 117 17.49 24.13 5.25
N GLN A 118 17.97 25.30 5.69
CA GLN A 118 18.04 25.62 7.12
C GLN A 118 16.66 25.65 7.78
N ALA A 119 15.68 26.28 7.13
CA ALA A 119 14.32 26.36 7.64
C ALA A 119 13.65 24.98 7.72
N LEU A 120 13.86 24.13 6.71
CA LEU A 120 13.29 22.78 6.65
C LEU A 120 13.87 21.87 7.74
N VAL A 121 15.19 21.87 7.91
CA VAL A 121 15.85 21.10 8.98
C VAL A 121 15.37 21.56 10.36
N ALA A 122 15.27 22.87 10.58
CA ALA A 122 14.75 23.42 11.84
C ALA A 122 13.29 23.04 12.09
N ALA A 123 12.45 23.06 11.06
CA ALA A 123 11.04 22.66 11.17
C ALA A 123 10.90 21.20 11.61
N VAL A 124 11.70 20.28 11.05
CA VAL A 124 11.66 18.86 11.42
C VAL A 124 12.18 18.64 12.83
N LYS A 125 13.25 19.33 13.23
CA LYS A 125 13.82 19.24 14.59
C LYS A 125 12.86 19.68 15.70
N THR A 126 11.81 20.43 15.36
CA THR A 126 10.73 20.77 16.29
C THR A 126 9.95 19.53 16.76
N TYR A 127 10.02 18.42 16.02
CA TYR A 127 9.31 17.17 16.30
C TYR A 127 10.31 16.02 16.58
N PRO A 128 10.83 15.90 17.82
CA PRO A 128 11.96 15.02 18.14
C PRO A 128 11.68 13.52 17.97
N ASN A 129 10.41 13.11 17.92
CA ASN A 129 10.01 11.71 17.71
C ASN A 129 9.95 11.31 16.22
N CYS A 130 10.09 12.28 15.31
CA CYS A 130 10.35 12.01 13.90
C CYS A 130 11.86 11.93 13.65
N VAL A 131 12.29 10.89 12.95
CA VAL A 131 13.72 10.57 12.76
C VAL A 131 14.34 11.31 11.57
N GLY A 132 13.52 11.88 10.69
CA GLY A 132 14.05 12.40 9.44
C GLY A 132 13.07 13.06 8.48
N LEU A 133 13.61 13.29 7.29
CA LEU A 133 12.97 13.94 6.15
C LEU A 133 12.76 12.97 4.99
N TYR A 134 11.60 13.06 4.34
CA TYR A 134 11.34 12.43 3.06
C TYR A 134 11.22 13.51 1.97
N VAL A 135 11.89 13.35 0.84
CA VAL A 135 11.89 14.35 -0.24
C VAL A 135 11.19 13.81 -1.48
N ASP A 136 10.06 14.41 -1.85
CA ASP A 136 9.27 14.07 -3.04
C ASP A 136 9.24 15.27 -4.00
N PHE A 137 10.09 15.21 -5.02
CA PHE A 137 10.04 16.14 -6.14
C PHE A 137 9.39 15.46 -7.34
N ASP A 138 8.59 16.21 -8.10
CA ASP A 138 7.96 15.71 -9.31
C ASP A 138 8.01 16.75 -10.44
N GLY A 139 7.95 16.29 -11.69
CA GLY A 139 7.85 17.15 -12.87
C GLY A 139 9.02 18.13 -13.07
N LEU A 140 10.23 17.79 -12.61
CA LEU A 140 11.41 18.62 -12.85
C LEU A 140 11.81 18.61 -14.33
N THR A 141 12.35 19.74 -14.78
CA THR A 141 12.89 19.92 -16.14
C THR A 141 14.42 19.86 -16.14
N THR A 142 15.03 19.66 -17.31
CA THR A 142 16.50 19.62 -17.46
C THR A 142 17.20 20.87 -16.92
N SER A 143 16.59 22.06 -17.06
CA SER A 143 17.16 23.31 -16.53
C SER A 143 17.22 23.35 -15.00
N GLN A 144 16.40 22.54 -14.32
CA GLN A 144 16.34 22.45 -12.87
C GLN A 144 17.28 21.37 -12.30
N SER A 145 17.86 20.51 -13.13
CA SER A 145 18.69 19.35 -12.69
C SER A 145 19.87 19.76 -11.80
N THR A 146 20.64 20.78 -12.21
CA THR A 146 21.78 21.30 -11.43
C THR A 146 21.31 21.87 -10.08
N GLY A 147 20.19 22.60 -10.08
CA GLY A 147 19.61 23.17 -8.87
C GLY A 147 19.13 22.09 -7.89
N TYR A 148 18.50 21.04 -8.41
CA TYR A 148 18.06 19.88 -7.64
C TYR A 148 19.23 19.13 -7.02
N THR A 149 20.27 18.86 -7.80
CA THR A 149 21.49 18.21 -7.31
C THR A 149 22.13 19.02 -6.18
N ALA A 150 22.25 20.34 -6.35
CA ALA A 150 22.76 21.23 -5.31
C ALA A 150 21.87 21.26 -4.06
N PHE A 151 20.54 21.17 -4.22
CA PHE A 151 19.59 21.07 -3.12
C PHE A 151 19.75 19.77 -2.34
N MET A 152 19.76 18.62 -3.01
CA MET A 152 19.91 17.32 -2.34
C MET A 152 21.23 17.23 -1.56
N THR A 153 22.34 17.73 -2.11
CA THR A 153 23.63 17.79 -1.41
C THR A 153 23.58 18.70 -0.19
N ALA A 154 23.09 19.94 -0.34
CA ALA A 154 23.00 20.88 0.79
C ALA A 154 22.07 20.38 1.90
N LEU A 155 20.95 19.76 1.53
CA LEU A 155 20.02 19.16 2.47
C LEU A 155 20.66 17.98 3.21
N TYR A 156 21.39 17.12 2.49
CA TYR A 156 22.11 15.99 3.09
C TYR A 156 23.09 16.43 4.17
N ASP A 157 23.97 17.37 3.84
CA ASP A 157 24.97 17.87 4.78
C ASP A 157 24.33 18.50 6.02
N ALA A 158 23.29 19.32 5.82
CA ALA A 158 22.59 19.99 6.91
C ALA A 158 21.80 19.01 7.81
N ALA A 159 21.12 18.03 7.23
CA ALA A 159 20.35 17.04 7.96
C ALA A 159 21.26 16.10 8.76
N VAL A 160 22.35 15.61 8.17
CA VAL A 160 23.34 14.77 8.86
C VAL A 160 23.96 15.53 10.04
N ALA A 161 24.33 16.80 9.84
CA ALA A 161 24.81 17.65 10.93
C ALA A 161 23.76 17.82 12.06
N ALA A 162 22.47 17.80 11.72
CA ALA A 162 21.37 17.86 12.68
C ALA A 162 20.94 16.49 13.26
N SER A 163 21.64 15.40 12.90
CA SER A 163 21.31 14.01 13.25
C SER A 163 19.94 13.55 12.73
N LEU A 164 19.56 14.00 11.53
CA LEU A 164 18.34 13.58 10.85
C LEU A 164 18.67 12.58 9.73
N LYS A 165 17.83 11.56 9.59
CA LYS A 165 17.84 10.67 8.43
C LYS A 165 17.18 11.36 7.24
N ILE A 166 17.58 10.99 6.03
CA ILE A 166 16.91 11.43 4.80
C ILE A 166 16.54 10.21 3.97
N ALA A 167 15.38 10.28 3.35
CA ALA A 167 14.89 9.41 2.29
C ALA A 167 14.29 10.25 1.16
N SER A 168 14.06 9.66 0.00
CA SER A 168 13.43 10.37 -1.12
C SER A 168 12.54 9.48 -1.97
N ALA A 169 11.69 10.13 -2.75
CA ALA A 169 10.95 9.52 -3.83
C ALA A 169 11.79 9.49 -5.11
N LEU A 170 11.65 8.43 -5.90
CA LEU A 170 12.12 8.35 -7.27
C LEU A 170 10.90 8.28 -8.20
N PRO A 171 10.80 9.15 -9.22
CA PRO A 171 9.74 9.06 -10.20
C PRO A 171 9.72 7.70 -10.90
N TRP A 172 8.52 7.18 -11.16
CA TRP A 172 8.37 5.94 -11.92
C TRP A 172 8.78 6.14 -13.38
N ASN A 173 8.54 7.30 -14.00
CA ASN A 173 8.93 7.54 -15.39
C ASN A 173 10.44 7.85 -15.49
N ALA A 174 11.24 6.82 -15.26
CA ALA A 174 12.70 6.90 -15.22
C ALA A 174 13.30 7.20 -16.59
N GLU A 175 12.56 6.97 -17.68
CA GLU A 175 12.96 7.39 -19.04
C GLU A 175 13.25 8.89 -19.06
N ILE A 176 12.35 9.69 -18.49
CA ILE A 176 12.46 11.14 -18.46
C ILE A 176 13.27 11.61 -17.26
N TYR A 177 12.95 11.10 -16.07
CA TYR A 177 13.40 11.73 -14.83
C TYR A 177 14.71 11.20 -14.27
N ALA A 178 15.17 10.00 -14.67
CA ALA A 178 16.44 9.48 -14.14
C ALA A 178 17.64 10.34 -14.55
N ASP A 179 17.58 11.03 -15.69
CA ASP A 179 18.65 11.93 -16.14
C ASP A 179 18.55 13.31 -15.47
N ILE A 180 17.33 13.76 -15.20
CA ILE A 180 17.05 15.08 -14.64
C ILE A 180 17.31 15.09 -13.13
N MET A 181 16.88 14.03 -12.44
CA MET A 181 16.81 13.98 -10.98
C MET A 181 17.87 13.09 -10.36
N PHE A 182 18.79 12.50 -11.12
CA PHE A 182 19.89 11.77 -10.50
C PHE A 182 20.86 12.72 -9.80
N SER A 183 21.17 12.40 -8.54
CA SER A 183 22.28 12.96 -7.78
C SER A 183 22.97 11.82 -7.04
N VAL A 184 24.31 11.82 -7.00
CA VAL A 184 25.07 10.83 -6.24
C VAL A 184 24.70 10.81 -4.75
N THR A 185 24.18 11.92 -4.22
CA THR A 185 23.69 12.03 -2.85
C THR A 185 22.51 11.10 -2.60
N LEU A 186 21.66 10.84 -3.60
CA LEU A 186 20.52 9.94 -3.47
C LEU A 186 20.93 8.52 -3.07
N THR A 187 22.07 8.06 -3.58
CA THR A 187 22.62 6.72 -3.28
C THR A 187 23.09 6.56 -1.82
N LYS A 188 23.25 7.68 -1.09
CA LYS A 188 23.67 7.73 0.32
C LYS A 188 22.49 7.83 1.28
N LEU A 189 21.28 7.98 0.77
CA LEU A 189 20.09 8.15 1.59
C LEU A 189 19.70 6.84 2.26
N THR A 190 18.88 6.96 3.30
CA THR A 190 18.40 5.81 4.07
C THR A 190 17.67 4.83 3.16
N PHE A 191 16.76 5.34 2.32
CA PHE A 191 16.10 4.60 1.26
C PHE A 191 15.61 5.57 0.18
N ASN A 192 15.30 5.02 -0.99
CA ASN A 192 14.69 5.70 -2.11
C ASN A 192 13.43 4.94 -2.54
N LEU A 193 12.25 5.53 -2.39
CA LEU A 193 10.99 4.90 -2.78
C LEU A 193 10.70 5.17 -4.25
N LEU A 194 10.76 4.15 -5.09
CA LEU A 194 10.33 4.22 -6.48
C LEU A 194 8.79 4.29 -6.53
N LYS A 195 8.24 5.38 -7.08
CA LYS A 195 6.80 5.69 -7.10
C LYS A 195 6.00 4.83 -8.10
N THR A 196 6.28 3.53 -8.19
CA THR A 196 5.57 2.55 -9.04
C THR A 196 4.19 2.17 -8.51
N TYR A 197 3.75 2.79 -7.41
CA TYR A 197 2.34 2.78 -6.99
C TYR A 197 1.50 3.78 -7.79
N LEU A 198 2.10 4.70 -8.54
CA LEU A 198 1.35 5.64 -9.37
C LEU A 198 0.85 4.98 -10.64
N ASP A 199 -0.27 5.50 -11.12
CA ASP A 199 -0.87 5.12 -12.39
C ASP A 199 0.00 5.58 -13.57
N MET A 200 0.64 4.61 -14.23
CA MET A 200 1.52 4.82 -15.38
C MET A 200 0.75 5.21 -16.65
N TYR A 201 -0.57 5.04 -16.64
CA TYR A 201 -1.46 5.35 -17.77
C TYR A 201 -2.52 6.38 -17.36
N VAL A 202 -2.26 7.22 -16.36
CA VAL A 202 -3.25 8.17 -15.79
C VAL A 202 -3.94 9.08 -16.83
N SER A 203 -3.30 9.36 -17.95
CA SER A 203 -3.85 10.15 -19.06
C SER A 203 -4.84 9.38 -19.94
N GLU A 204 -4.85 8.06 -19.86
CA GLU A 204 -5.85 7.20 -20.49
C GLU A 204 -7.09 7.16 -19.59
N VAL A 205 -8.21 7.62 -20.14
CA VAL A 205 -9.48 7.75 -19.41
C VAL A 205 -10.64 7.09 -20.14
N GLU A 206 -10.41 6.61 -21.36
CA GLU A 206 -11.43 6.02 -22.24
C GLU A 206 -11.20 4.53 -22.51
N ALA A 207 -10.04 4.00 -22.14
CA ALA A 207 -9.74 2.58 -22.17
C ALA A 207 -9.33 2.04 -20.79
N THR A 208 -9.82 0.85 -20.45
CA THR A 208 -9.40 0.11 -19.25
C THR A 208 -7.91 -0.20 -19.31
N HIS A 209 -7.18 -0.04 -18.21
CA HIS A 209 -5.73 -0.26 -18.18
C HIS A 209 -5.23 -0.73 -16.80
N PRO A 210 -4.05 -1.36 -16.71
CA PRO A 210 -3.40 -1.61 -15.43
C PRO A 210 -2.85 -0.31 -14.83
N ILE A 211 -2.61 -0.27 -13.51
CA ILE A 211 -1.97 0.90 -12.86
C ILE A 211 -0.47 0.94 -13.18
N ALA A 212 0.23 -0.16 -12.90
CA ALA A 212 1.69 -0.24 -13.01
C ALA A 212 2.10 -1.68 -13.32
N PRO A 213 2.23 -2.06 -14.61
CA PRO A 213 2.58 -3.42 -14.98
C PRO A 213 4.04 -3.73 -14.63
N LEU A 214 4.30 -4.96 -14.17
CA LEU A 214 5.65 -5.38 -13.79
C LEU A 214 6.59 -5.45 -15.00
N PHE A 215 6.06 -6.01 -16.10
CA PHE A 215 6.72 -6.16 -17.40
C PHE A 215 5.77 -5.71 -18.51
N GLN A 216 6.27 -5.60 -19.74
CA GLN A 216 5.45 -5.33 -20.92
C GLN A 216 4.31 -6.36 -21.02
N MET A 217 3.15 -5.88 -21.41
CA MET A 217 1.98 -6.70 -21.70
C MET A 217 1.74 -6.71 -23.22
N GLU A 218 0.70 -7.42 -23.66
CA GLU A 218 0.23 -7.31 -25.03
C GLU A 218 -0.26 -5.89 -25.35
N ALA A 219 -0.29 -5.55 -26.64
CA ALA A 219 -0.84 -4.28 -27.09
C ALA A 219 -2.25 -4.05 -26.51
N PRO A 220 -2.59 -2.82 -26.09
CA PRO A 220 -1.85 -1.56 -26.28
C PRO A 220 -0.83 -1.22 -25.18
N PHE A 221 -0.51 -2.14 -24.26
CA PHE A 221 0.36 -1.89 -23.11
C PHE A 221 1.75 -2.54 -23.30
N ASP A 222 2.25 -2.49 -24.53
CA ASP A 222 3.50 -3.10 -24.96
C ASP A 222 4.70 -2.14 -24.90
N ASP A 223 4.54 -0.90 -24.43
CA ASP A 223 5.68 0.01 -24.20
C ASP A 223 6.48 -0.38 -22.94
N ASN A 224 7.74 -0.80 -23.13
CA ASN A 224 8.63 -1.17 -22.03
C ASN A 224 8.84 -0.02 -21.04
N LYS A 225 8.79 1.22 -21.50
CA LYS A 225 9.09 2.40 -20.69
C LYS A 225 8.05 2.63 -19.58
N SER A 226 6.85 2.09 -19.76
CA SER A 226 5.75 2.14 -18.81
C SER A 226 5.66 0.85 -17.98
N THR A 227 6.80 0.35 -17.51
CA THR A 227 6.87 -0.86 -16.68
C THR A 227 7.71 -0.63 -15.45
N ILE A 228 7.36 -1.31 -14.36
CA ILE A 228 8.14 -1.31 -13.12
C ILE A 228 9.58 -1.78 -13.38
N PHE A 229 9.74 -2.85 -14.18
CA PHE A 229 11.05 -3.41 -14.50
C PHE A 229 11.97 -2.39 -15.16
N TYR A 230 11.48 -1.70 -16.19
CA TYR A 230 12.27 -0.70 -16.90
C TYR A 230 12.69 0.44 -15.98
N SER A 231 11.74 0.97 -15.20
CA SER A 231 12.00 2.07 -14.28
C SER A 231 13.02 1.72 -13.22
N LEU A 232 12.88 0.56 -12.59
CA LEU A 232 13.85 0.05 -11.62
C LEU A 232 15.23 -0.12 -12.26
N PHE A 233 15.30 -0.79 -13.41
CA PHE A 233 16.56 -1.05 -14.10
C PHE A 233 17.28 0.25 -14.46
N ARG A 234 16.55 1.28 -14.90
CA ARG A 234 17.10 2.60 -15.21
C ARG A 234 17.74 3.28 -14.00
N TRP A 235 17.11 3.22 -12.83
CA TRP A 235 17.71 3.74 -11.60
C TRP A 235 18.94 2.92 -11.16
N VAL A 236 18.91 1.60 -11.31
CA VAL A 236 20.07 0.75 -11.00
C VAL A 236 21.27 1.09 -11.88
N ILE A 237 21.11 1.21 -13.20
CA ILE A 237 22.23 1.56 -14.10
C ILE A 237 22.75 2.98 -13.91
N LYS A 238 21.96 3.89 -13.31
CA LYS A 238 22.44 5.21 -12.89
C LYS A 238 23.44 5.14 -11.73
N GLY A 239 23.47 4.04 -11.00
CA GLY A 239 24.41 3.81 -9.91
C GLY A 239 23.76 3.53 -8.55
N PHE A 240 22.46 3.29 -8.50
CA PHE A 240 21.81 2.87 -7.27
C PHE A 240 22.10 1.38 -6.97
N ASN A 241 22.40 1.09 -5.71
CA ASN A 241 22.34 -0.27 -5.21
C ASN A 241 20.85 -0.70 -5.11
N PRO A 242 20.45 -1.88 -5.62
CA PRO A 242 19.09 -2.37 -5.48
C PRO A 242 18.55 -2.35 -4.03
N ASN A 243 19.41 -2.62 -3.03
CA ASN A 243 19.01 -2.59 -1.61
C ASN A 243 18.68 -1.18 -1.10
N ASN A 244 18.99 -0.13 -1.86
CA ASN A 244 18.67 1.25 -1.52
C ASN A 244 17.35 1.72 -2.16
N ILE A 245 16.77 0.93 -3.06
CA ILE A 245 15.49 1.22 -3.71
C ILE A 245 14.39 0.37 -3.06
N ILE A 246 13.29 1.02 -2.69
CA ILE A 246 12.06 0.36 -2.24
C ILE A 246 11.05 0.48 -3.38
N LEU A 247 10.41 -0.64 -3.72
CA LEU A 247 9.40 -0.66 -4.77
C LEU A 247 8.04 -0.18 -4.22
N GLY A 248 7.46 0.82 -4.87
CA GLY A 248 6.10 1.24 -4.59
C GLY A 248 5.07 0.23 -5.08
N VAL A 249 4.09 -0.08 -4.24
CA VAL A 249 2.94 -0.95 -4.57
C VAL A 249 1.65 -0.16 -4.30
N PRO A 250 0.72 -0.09 -5.26
CA PRO A 250 -0.54 0.62 -5.04
C PRO A 250 -1.42 -0.11 -4.04
N MET A 251 -1.93 0.62 -3.05
CA MET A 251 -3.00 0.16 -2.14
C MET A 251 -4.38 0.69 -2.56
N TYR A 252 -4.51 1.05 -3.83
CA TYR A 252 -5.73 1.53 -4.46
C TYR A 252 -5.93 0.86 -5.82
N ALA A 253 -7.15 0.95 -6.33
CA ALA A 253 -7.53 0.47 -7.65
C ALA A 253 -8.04 1.64 -8.51
N ARG A 254 -7.62 1.64 -9.78
CA ARG A 254 -8.20 2.45 -10.84
C ARG A 254 -9.44 1.72 -11.35
N THR A 255 -10.59 2.37 -11.35
CA THR A 255 -11.86 1.75 -11.75
C THR A 255 -12.44 2.40 -13.00
N PHE A 256 -13.17 1.59 -13.78
CA PHE A 256 -13.76 2.00 -15.06
C PHE A 256 -15.22 1.56 -15.12
N SER A 257 -16.07 2.42 -15.67
CA SER A 257 -17.43 2.05 -16.08
C SER A 257 -17.39 1.46 -17.49
N VAL A 258 -17.93 0.25 -17.65
CA VAL A 258 -17.84 -0.54 -18.88
C VAL A 258 -19.21 -1.14 -19.20
N THR A 259 -19.52 -1.28 -20.49
CA THR A 259 -20.74 -1.99 -20.95
C THR A 259 -20.48 -3.48 -21.22
N GLY A 260 -19.21 -3.85 -21.42
CA GLY A 260 -18.77 -5.23 -21.63
C GLY A 260 -17.33 -5.27 -22.12
N VAL A 261 -16.39 -5.55 -21.23
CA VAL A 261 -14.96 -5.72 -21.55
C VAL A 261 -14.52 -7.13 -21.14
N THR A 262 -13.75 -7.78 -22.01
CA THR A 262 -13.20 -9.13 -21.77
C THR A 262 -11.70 -9.11 -21.53
N ALA A 263 -11.04 -7.98 -21.76
CA ALA A 263 -9.61 -7.75 -21.56
C ALA A 263 -9.32 -6.27 -21.30
N LEU A 264 -8.12 -5.98 -20.81
CA LEU A 264 -7.58 -4.62 -20.71
C LEU A 264 -7.45 -4.00 -22.11
N GLY A 265 -7.53 -2.67 -22.19
CA GLY A 265 -7.55 -1.91 -23.45
C GLY A 265 -8.95 -1.80 -24.05
N GLY A 266 -9.94 -2.51 -23.49
CA GLY A 266 -11.34 -2.36 -23.87
C GLY A 266 -11.91 -1.01 -23.43
N ALA A 267 -12.88 -0.49 -24.20
CA ALA A 267 -13.52 0.79 -23.95
C ALA A 267 -14.17 0.85 -22.56
N GLY A 268 -13.85 1.91 -21.81
CA GLY A 268 -14.38 2.15 -20.48
C GLY A 268 -14.05 3.55 -19.99
N SER A 269 -14.97 4.17 -19.27
CA SER A 269 -14.75 5.51 -18.73
C SER A 269 -14.14 5.41 -17.33
N ALA A 270 -12.94 5.96 -17.15
CA ALA A 270 -12.31 6.04 -15.84
C ALA A 270 -13.20 6.78 -14.85
N THR A 271 -13.34 6.25 -13.64
CA THR A 271 -14.05 6.94 -12.56
C THR A 271 -13.17 8.06 -11.98
N SER A 272 -13.80 9.12 -11.49
CA SER A 272 -13.09 10.28 -10.92
C SER A 272 -12.44 10.01 -9.56
N ALA A 273 -12.87 8.94 -8.87
CA ALA A 273 -12.29 8.50 -7.62
C ALA A 273 -11.64 7.13 -7.80
N ASP A 274 -10.40 7.01 -7.33
CA ASP A 274 -9.76 5.72 -7.10
C ASP A 274 -10.38 5.06 -5.87
N VAL A 275 -10.54 3.73 -5.91
CA VAL A 275 -11.04 2.96 -4.77
C VAL A 275 -9.84 2.50 -3.95
N SER A 276 -9.68 3.04 -2.75
CA SER A 276 -8.67 2.56 -1.82
C SER A 276 -9.17 1.32 -1.07
N TYR A 277 -8.25 0.46 -0.62
CA TYR A 277 -8.54 -0.59 0.34
C TYR A 277 -9.30 -0.04 1.57
N CYS A 278 -9.01 1.20 1.94
CA CYS A 278 -9.61 1.91 3.07
C CYS A 278 -10.99 2.53 2.76
N SER A 279 -11.43 2.54 1.50
CA SER A 279 -12.71 3.12 1.05
C SER A 279 -13.88 2.15 1.16
N VAL A 280 -13.61 0.88 1.50
CA VAL A 280 -14.64 -0.12 1.73
C VAL A 280 -15.10 0.02 3.18
N GLU A 281 -16.15 0.81 3.42
CA GLU A 281 -17.02 0.48 4.56
C GLU A 281 -17.42 -1.00 4.37
N PRO A 282 -17.28 -1.87 5.38
CA PRO A 282 -17.86 -3.20 5.30
C PRO A 282 -19.35 -2.98 5.10
N ARG A 283 -19.82 -3.09 3.86
CA ARG A 283 -21.23 -3.28 3.61
C ARG A 283 -21.55 -4.60 4.28
N LEU A 284 -22.10 -4.54 5.49
CA LEU A 284 -22.96 -5.60 6.00
C LEU A 284 -23.82 -6.03 4.80
N PRO A 285 -23.88 -7.32 4.44
CA PRO A 285 -24.72 -7.75 3.34
C PRO A 285 -26.10 -7.17 3.60
N GLN A 286 -26.50 -6.17 2.79
CA GLN A 286 -27.88 -5.77 2.78
C GLN A 286 -28.61 -7.00 2.28
N GLU A 287 -29.35 -7.59 3.22
CA GLU A 287 -30.47 -8.50 3.07
C GLU A 287 -30.60 -8.96 1.62
N VAL A 288 -30.13 -10.18 1.36
CA VAL A 288 -30.41 -10.92 0.13
C VAL A 288 -31.88 -10.69 -0.17
N GLN A 289 -32.19 -9.91 -1.21
CA GLN A 289 -33.55 -9.86 -1.74
C GLN A 289 -33.92 -11.31 -1.98
N GLN A 290 -34.93 -11.80 -1.26
CA GLN A 290 -35.47 -13.13 -1.48
C GLN A 290 -35.87 -13.17 -2.95
N LEU A 291 -35.06 -13.85 -3.77
CA LEU A 291 -35.47 -14.28 -5.10
C LEU A 291 -36.75 -15.10 -4.89
N PRO A 292 -37.86 -14.79 -5.58
CA PRO A 292 -39.02 -15.66 -5.55
C PRO A 292 -38.58 -17.04 -6.05
N LEU A 293 -38.68 -18.06 -5.21
CA LEU A 293 -38.58 -19.45 -5.63
C LEU A 293 -39.81 -19.75 -6.49
N GLU A 294 -39.71 -19.56 -7.80
CA GLU A 294 -40.54 -20.32 -8.72
C GLU A 294 -39.82 -21.64 -9.01
N GLU A 295 -40.33 -22.73 -8.44
CA GLU A 295 -39.93 -24.08 -8.80
C GLU A 295 -40.29 -24.35 -10.27
N PRO A 296 -39.34 -24.78 -11.13
CA PRO A 296 -39.69 -25.20 -12.47
C PRO A 296 -40.40 -26.56 -12.42
N GLN A 297 -41.70 -26.58 -12.72
CA GLN A 297 -42.42 -27.83 -12.96
C GLN A 297 -41.95 -28.46 -14.26
N LEU A 298 -41.15 -29.53 -14.16
CA LEU A 298 -40.82 -30.42 -15.27
C LEU A 298 -41.98 -31.40 -15.51
N PRO A 299 -42.50 -31.56 -16.74
CA PRO A 299 -43.49 -32.58 -17.04
C PRO A 299 -42.81 -33.96 -17.14
N LEU A 300 -43.21 -34.91 -16.29
CA LEU A 300 -42.82 -36.31 -16.40
C LEU A 300 -43.53 -36.96 -17.60
N GLN A 301 -42.76 -37.46 -18.56
CA GLN A 301 -43.20 -38.49 -19.51
C GLN A 301 -42.73 -39.85 -18.99
N GLU A 302 -43.67 -40.70 -18.56
CA GLU A 302 -43.39 -42.09 -18.22
C GLU A 302 -43.07 -42.88 -19.51
N GLN A 303 -41.84 -43.36 -19.64
CA GLN A 303 -41.52 -44.48 -20.52
C GLN A 303 -41.62 -45.77 -19.71
N GLN A 304 -42.61 -46.60 -20.04
CA GLN A 304 -42.73 -47.95 -19.51
C GLN A 304 -41.66 -48.84 -20.17
N LEU A 305 -40.78 -49.44 -19.36
CA LEU A 305 -39.93 -50.55 -19.78
C LEU A 305 -40.13 -51.71 -18.80
N LEU A 306 -40.73 -52.77 -19.33
CA LEU A 306 -40.88 -54.10 -18.73
C LEU A 306 -39.50 -54.70 -18.42
N LEU A 307 -39.32 -55.19 -17.20
CA LEU A 307 -38.34 -56.24 -16.92
C LEU A 307 -38.97 -57.31 -16.01
N GLU A 308 -38.90 -58.55 -16.47
CA GLU A 308 -39.36 -59.76 -15.81
C GLU A 308 -38.47 -60.12 -14.60
N GLU A 309 -39.10 -60.55 -13.49
CA GLU A 309 -38.41 -61.13 -12.32
C GLU A 309 -38.13 -62.63 -12.51
N PRO A 310 -37.00 -63.16 -12.04
CA PRO A 310 -36.87 -64.57 -11.69
C PRO A 310 -37.04 -64.77 -10.17
N GLN A 311 -37.99 -65.62 -9.79
CA GLN A 311 -38.15 -66.13 -8.42
C GLN A 311 -37.05 -67.15 -8.07
N LEU A 312 -36.47 -67.04 -6.88
CA LEU A 312 -35.71 -68.13 -6.23
C LEU A 312 -36.11 -68.24 -4.74
N PRO A 313 -36.26 -69.47 -4.21
CA PRO A 313 -36.89 -69.71 -2.91
C PRO A 313 -35.91 -69.59 -1.73
N LEU A 314 -36.46 -69.09 -0.61
CA LEU A 314 -35.87 -69.09 0.73
C LEU A 314 -35.85 -70.50 1.34
N GLU A 315 -34.73 -70.88 1.97
CA GLU A 315 -34.72 -71.72 3.17
C GLU A 315 -33.59 -71.27 4.12
N GLU A 316 -33.96 -70.93 5.36
CA GLU A 316 -33.05 -70.61 6.47
C GLU A 316 -32.35 -71.86 7.02
N PRO A 317 -31.26 -71.69 7.78
CA PRO A 317 -31.35 -72.18 9.16
C PRO A 317 -30.83 -71.18 10.20
N ARG A 318 -31.63 -71.07 11.27
CA ARG A 318 -31.37 -70.38 12.54
C ARG A 318 -30.18 -71.00 13.27
N LEU A 319 -29.40 -70.20 13.99
CA LEU A 319 -28.95 -70.53 15.35
C LEU A 319 -28.66 -69.26 16.16
N LEU A 320 -29.05 -69.34 17.43
CA LEU A 320 -29.14 -68.31 18.46
C LEU A 320 -27.78 -68.00 19.10
N LEU A 321 -27.58 -66.74 19.48
CA LEU A 321 -26.89 -66.39 20.73
C LEU A 321 -27.38 -65.02 21.21
N GLU A 322 -28.02 -65.03 22.38
CA GLU A 322 -28.40 -63.87 23.18
C GLU A 322 -27.18 -63.25 23.83
N GLU A 323 -27.17 -61.92 24.00
CA GLU A 323 -26.55 -61.26 25.16
C GLU A 323 -27.11 -59.83 25.35
N PRO A 324 -27.12 -59.30 26.60
CA PRO A 324 -28.15 -58.39 27.10
C PRO A 324 -27.90 -56.90 26.78
N GLN A 325 -29.00 -56.15 26.70
CA GLN A 325 -29.00 -54.70 26.52
C GLN A 325 -28.53 -53.95 27.78
N LEU A 326 -27.54 -53.07 27.60
CA LEU A 326 -27.23 -51.97 28.52
C LEU A 326 -27.23 -50.64 27.71
N PRO A 327 -27.82 -49.56 28.23
CA PRO A 327 -27.90 -48.29 27.52
C PRO A 327 -26.55 -47.55 27.63
N LEU A 328 -25.93 -47.25 26.50
CA LEU A 328 -24.88 -46.23 26.45
C LEU A 328 -25.52 -44.85 26.28
N GLU A 329 -25.59 -44.11 27.39
CA GLU A 329 -25.49 -42.65 27.33
C GLU A 329 -24.02 -42.30 27.13
N GLU A 330 -23.65 -41.75 25.97
CA GLU A 330 -22.38 -41.07 25.79
C GLU A 330 -22.49 -39.60 26.25
N PRO A 331 -21.51 -39.09 27.00
CA PRO A 331 -21.57 -37.76 27.58
C PRO A 331 -21.40 -36.67 26.51
N ARG A 332 -22.34 -35.71 26.48
CA ARG A 332 -22.14 -34.43 25.79
C ARG A 332 -21.01 -33.65 26.46
N LEU A 333 -19.80 -33.75 25.93
CA LEU A 333 -18.75 -32.76 26.17
C LEU A 333 -19.02 -31.53 25.30
N LEU A 334 -19.47 -30.46 25.95
CA LEU A 334 -19.42 -29.11 25.38
C LEU A 334 -17.94 -28.73 25.18
N GLN A 335 -17.45 -28.88 23.95
CA GLN A 335 -16.29 -28.10 23.50
C GLN A 335 -16.83 -26.79 22.94
N GLU A 336 -16.79 -25.74 23.75
CA GLU A 336 -16.75 -24.38 23.21
C GLU A 336 -15.38 -24.23 22.51
N GLU A 337 -15.37 -24.33 21.18
CA GLU A 337 -14.27 -23.75 20.41
C GLU A 337 -14.23 -22.25 20.73
N PRO A 338 -13.07 -21.69 21.11
CA PRO A 338 -12.97 -20.26 21.23
C PRO A 338 -13.10 -19.68 19.82
N LEU A 339 -14.26 -19.06 19.55
CA LEU A 339 -14.46 -18.17 18.42
C LEU A 339 -13.34 -17.13 18.46
N LEU A 340 -12.38 -17.26 17.54
CA LEU A 340 -11.53 -16.15 17.14
C LEU A 340 -12.47 -14.98 16.80
N PRO A 341 -12.28 -13.79 17.39
CA PRO A 341 -13.07 -12.63 16.99
C PRO A 341 -12.88 -12.45 15.48
N SER A 342 -13.97 -12.54 14.72
CA SER A 342 -14.02 -12.28 13.28
C SER A 342 -13.83 -10.79 12.93
N GLU A 343 -13.35 -10.00 13.89
CA GLU A 343 -13.20 -8.56 13.76
C GLU A 343 -11.74 -8.20 14.04
N PHE A 344 -10.93 -8.27 12.99
CA PHE A 344 -9.85 -7.30 12.87
C PHE A 344 -10.52 -6.00 12.41
N PRO A 345 -10.47 -4.91 13.19
CA PRO A 345 -10.80 -3.60 12.66
C PRO A 345 -9.95 -3.41 11.40
N ALA A 346 -10.55 -2.98 10.29
CA ALA A 346 -9.80 -2.53 9.13
C ALA A 346 -8.98 -1.31 9.58
N TYR A 347 -7.75 -1.55 10.04
CA TYR A 347 -6.83 -0.49 10.39
C TYR A 347 -6.27 0.08 9.09
N CYS A 348 -6.83 1.22 8.67
CA CYS A 348 -6.33 1.97 7.51
C CYS A 348 -4.87 2.37 7.76
N ILE A 349 -3.99 2.01 6.82
CA ILE A 349 -2.56 2.34 6.84
C ILE A 349 -2.32 3.64 6.09
#